data_AF-A0A0F9LLB9-F1
#
_entry.id   AF-A0A0F9LLB9-F1
#
_cell.length_a   1.000
_cell.length_b   1.000
_cell.length_c   1.000
_cell.angle_alpha   90.00
_cell.angle_beta   90.00
_cell.angle_gamma   90.00
#
_symmetry.space_group_name_H-M   'P 1'
#
loop_
_entity.id
_entity.type
_entity.pdbx_description
1 polymer ?
#
loop_
_entity_poly.entity_id
_entity_poly.type
_entity_poly.pdbx_seq_one_letter_code
_entity_poly.pdbx_strand_id
1 'polypeptide(L)'
;METVIDSNGVKFQQYNGTCYHHEINKTMIMLLEHIRICQTRVRFYWGDVKTGRDWGDDCDVKGRIGRSSGSVKIPILLYNSRSTGGGAILDHCIVKITKTNGGYVLYEHPNYHIKKVRTQ
;
A
#
# COMPACT_ATOMS: atom_id res chain seq x y z
N MET A 1 1.75 -0.11 -18.67
CA MET A 1 0.99 0.65 -17.66
C MET A 1 0.22 1.68 -18.43
N GLU A 2 -1.07 1.75 -18.17
CA GLU A 2 -1.99 2.63 -18.87
C GLU A 2 -2.43 3.73 -17.91
N THR A 3 -2.63 4.95 -18.42
CA THR A 3 -3.19 6.04 -17.61
C THR A 3 -4.71 6.00 -17.75
N VAL A 4 -5.40 5.93 -16.61
CA VAL A 4 -6.86 5.97 -16.53
C VAL A 4 -7.27 7.25 -15.84
N ILE A 5 -8.31 7.91 -16.34
CA ILE A 5 -8.89 9.11 -15.74
C ILE A 5 -10.31 8.76 -15.30
N ASP A 6 -10.64 9.03 -14.04
CA ASP A 6 -12.01 8.83 -13.55
C ASP A 6 -12.96 9.97 -13.98
N SER A 7 -14.24 9.84 -13.64
CA SER A 7 -15.25 10.87 -13.95
C SER A 7 -14.99 12.23 -13.29
N ASN A 8 -14.14 12.27 -12.26
CA ASN A 8 -13.78 13.48 -11.53
C ASN A 8 -12.46 14.09 -12.05
N GLY A 9 -11.86 13.51 -13.09
CA GLY A 9 -10.58 13.98 -13.66
C GLY A 9 -9.33 13.48 -12.91
N VAL A 10 -9.47 12.57 -11.94
CA VAL A 10 -8.35 12.00 -11.19
C VAL A 10 -7.61 11.00 -12.05
N LYS A 11 -6.28 11.16 -12.13
CA LYS A 11 -5.40 10.29 -12.93
C LYS A 11 -4.90 9.12 -12.09
N PHE A 12 -4.92 7.94 -12.70
CA PHE A 12 -4.41 6.70 -12.14
C PHE A 12 -3.45 6.01 -13.10
N GLN A 13 -2.51 5.26 -12.55
CA GLN A 13 -1.74 4.26 -13.29
C GLN A 13 -2.41 2.89 -13.13
N GLN A 14 -2.86 2.30 -14.23
CA GLN A 14 -3.45 0.97 -14.24
C GLN A 14 -2.42 -0.11 -14.58
N TYR A 15 -2.43 -1.17 -13.77
CA TYR A 15 -1.64 -2.38 -13.98
C TYR A 15 -2.45 -3.61 -13.53
N ASN A 16 -2.56 -4.62 -14.41
CA ASN A 16 -3.34 -5.86 -14.16
C ASN A 16 -4.76 -5.63 -13.64
N GLY A 17 -5.42 -4.56 -14.09
CA GLY A 17 -6.77 -4.21 -13.69
C GLY A 17 -6.89 -3.54 -12.32
N THR A 18 -5.78 -3.22 -11.64
CA THR A 18 -5.73 -2.39 -10.44
C THR A 18 -5.21 -0.99 -10.78
N CYS A 19 -5.83 0.04 -10.22
CA CYS A 19 -5.52 1.45 -10.43
C CYS A 19 -4.81 2.01 -9.20
N TYR A 20 -3.65 2.62 -9.41
CA TYR A 20 -2.79 3.20 -8.39
C TYR A 20 -2.66 4.70 -8.58
N HIS A 21 -2.25 5.41 -7.51
CA HIS A 21 -1.98 6.84 -7.61
C HIS A 21 -0.94 7.15 -8.69
N HIS A 22 -1.17 8.22 -9.46
CA HIS A 22 -0.35 8.53 -10.64
C HIS A 22 1.12 8.87 -10.35
N GLU A 23 1.45 9.26 -9.11
CA GLU A 23 2.82 9.60 -8.71
C GLU A 23 3.65 8.39 -8.25
N ILE A 24 3.05 7.21 -8.14
CA ILE A 24 3.76 6.02 -7.67
C ILE A 24 4.70 5.49 -8.73
N ASN A 25 5.89 5.08 -8.29
CA ASN A 25 6.85 4.46 -9.16
C ASN A 25 6.40 3.06 -9.61
N LYS A 26 6.81 2.68 -10.82
CA LYS A 26 6.43 1.40 -11.44
C LYS A 26 6.84 0.19 -10.59
N THR A 27 7.99 0.24 -9.93
CA THR A 27 8.51 -0.86 -9.10
C THR A 27 7.61 -1.15 -7.91
N MET A 28 7.10 -0.11 -7.23
CA MET A 28 6.16 -0.26 -6.11
C MET A 28 4.84 -0.86 -6.60
N ILE A 29 4.30 -0.40 -7.73
CA ILE A 29 3.07 -0.99 -8.30
C ILE A 29 3.27 -2.48 -8.58
N MET A 30 4.38 -2.85 -9.20
CA MET A 30 4.71 -4.25 -9.48
C MET A 30 4.85 -5.08 -8.19
N LEU A 31 5.45 -4.52 -7.15
CA LEU A 31 5.57 -5.17 -5.84
C LEU A 31 4.19 -5.39 -5.19
N LEU A 32 3.33 -4.38 -5.17
CA LEU A 32 1.97 -4.48 -4.62
C LEU A 32 1.13 -5.52 -5.38
N GLU A 33 1.25 -5.56 -6.70
CA GLU A 33 0.55 -6.52 -7.53
C GLU A 33 1.07 -7.94 -7.32
N HIS A 34 2.38 -8.11 -7.18
CA HIS A 34 2.96 -9.41 -6.80
C HIS A 34 2.44 -9.86 -5.42
N ILE A 35 2.43 -8.99 -4.41
CA ILE A 35 1.87 -9.30 -3.07
C ILE A 35 0.39 -9.69 -3.16
N ARG A 36 -0.40 -8.98 -3.98
CA ARG A 36 -1.82 -9.26 -4.23
C ARG A 36 -2.02 -10.63 -4.87
N ILE A 37 -1.29 -10.94 -5.94
CA ILE A 37 -1.40 -12.20 -6.68
C ILE A 37 -0.98 -13.38 -5.80
N CYS A 38 0.16 -13.26 -5.09
CA CYS A 38 0.64 -14.27 -4.17
C CYS A 38 -0.19 -14.36 -2.87
N GLN A 39 -1.22 -13.53 -2.71
CA GLN A 39 -2.08 -13.50 -1.53
C GLN A 39 -1.27 -13.43 -0.23
N THR A 40 -0.16 -12.68 -0.24
CA THR A 40 0.75 -12.59 0.90
C THR A 40 0.15 -11.65 1.95
N ARG A 41 0.14 -12.08 3.21
CA ARG A 41 -0.26 -11.23 4.32
C ARG A 41 0.90 -10.32 4.73
N VAL A 42 0.66 -9.01 4.73
CA VAL A 42 1.68 -7.98 4.96
C VAL A 42 1.25 -6.98 6.02
N ARG A 43 2.24 -6.34 6.65
CA ARG A 43 2.08 -5.10 7.41
C ARG A 43 2.62 -3.95 6.57
N PHE A 44 1.80 -2.92 6.40
CA PHE A 44 2.23 -1.64 5.85
C PHE A 44 2.70 -0.73 6.98
N TYR A 45 3.64 0.15 6.64
CA TYR A 45 4.06 1.26 7.49
C TYR A 45 3.87 2.52 6.65
N TRP A 46 2.98 3.38 7.12
CA TRP A 46 2.62 4.62 6.46
C TRP A 46 3.48 5.76 6.98
N GLY A 47 3.78 6.71 6.09
CA GLY A 47 4.74 7.74 6.40
C GLY A 47 4.90 8.77 5.31
N ASP A 48 5.86 9.67 5.56
CA ASP A 48 6.31 10.63 4.57
C ASP A 48 7.38 9.98 3.66
N VAL A 49 7.00 9.71 2.42
CA VAL A 49 7.86 9.11 1.40
C VAL A 49 9.03 10.01 0.96
N LYS A 50 9.02 11.30 1.29
CA LYS A 50 10.14 12.21 1.00
C LYS A 50 11.25 12.06 2.04
N THR A 51 10.88 11.86 3.31
CA THR A 51 11.83 11.80 4.43
C THR A 51 12.10 10.39 4.92
N GLY A 52 11.25 9.42 4.58
CA GLY A 52 11.26 8.07 5.15
C GLY A 52 10.68 7.99 6.56
N ARG A 53 10.03 9.06 7.04
CA ARG A 53 9.48 9.12 8.39
C ARG A 53 8.23 8.27 8.51
N ASP A 54 8.27 7.29 9.41
CA ASP A 54 7.11 6.51 9.84
C ASP A 54 6.19 7.35 10.74
N TRP A 55 4.89 7.26 10.50
CA TRP A 55 3.87 7.91 11.33
C TRP A 55 3.52 7.11 12.59
N GLY A 56 3.91 5.83 12.66
CA GLY A 56 3.67 4.98 13.81
C GLY A 56 2.25 4.44 13.89
N ASP A 57 1.56 4.31 12.75
CA ASP A 57 0.20 3.74 12.71
C ASP A 57 0.20 2.25 13.10
N ASP A 58 -0.79 1.87 13.90
CA ASP A 58 -1.03 0.49 14.33
C ASP A 58 -2.43 -0.03 14.00
N CYS A 59 -3.37 0.87 13.69
CA CYS A 59 -4.72 0.51 13.26
C CYS A 59 -4.76 0.23 11.76
N ASP A 60 -5.42 -0.86 11.36
CA ASP A 60 -5.64 -1.21 9.95
C ASP A 60 -4.37 -1.19 9.06
N VAL A 61 -3.25 -1.63 9.65
CA VAL A 61 -1.94 -1.72 8.95
C VAL A 61 -1.62 -3.12 8.45
N LYS A 62 -2.38 -4.16 8.84
CA LYS A 62 -2.09 -5.58 8.55
C LYS A 62 -3.20 -6.25 7.75
N GLY A 63 -2.88 -6.71 6.55
CA GLY A 63 -3.90 -7.20 5.62
C GLY A 63 -3.37 -8.09 4.50
N ARG A 64 -4.30 -8.48 3.63
CA ARG A 64 -4.04 -8.93 2.26
C ARG A 64 -4.47 -7.81 1.32
N ILE A 65 -3.80 -7.69 0.19
CA ILE A 65 -4.21 -6.72 -0.84
C ILE A 65 -5.37 -7.34 -1.62
N GLY A 66 -6.46 -6.58 -1.75
CA GLY A 66 -7.62 -6.87 -2.58
C GLY A 66 -7.86 -5.75 -3.60
N ARG A 67 -8.99 -5.80 -4.28
CA ARG A 67 -9.48 -4.73 -5.17
C ARG A 67 -10.83 -4.24 -4.68
N SER A 68 -11.08 -2.94 -4.82
CA SER A 68 -12.43 -2.40 -4.67
C SER A 68 -13.38 -2.95 -5.76
N SER A 69 -14.69 -2.84 -5.50
CA SER A 69 -15.77 -3.26 -6.42
C SER A 69 -16.24 -2.15 -7.38
N GLY A 70 -15.71 -0.93 -7.25
CA GLY A 70 -16.08 0.20 -8.11
C GLY A 70 -15.54 0.09 -9.54
N SER A 71 -15.98 1.00 -10.41
CA SER A 71 -15.57 1.06 -11.83
C SER A 71 -14.06 1.26 -11.99
N VAL A 72 -13.45 2.06 -11.10
CA VAL A 72 -12.00 2.17 -10.95
C VAL A 72 -11.57 1.31 -9.77
N LYS A 73 -10.92 0.19 -10.06
CA LYS A 73 -10.54 -0.81 -9.06
C LYS A 73 -9.24 -0.38 -8.37
N ILE A 74 -9.35 0.18 -7.17
CA ILE A 74 -8.20 0.59 -6.36
C ILE A 74 -7.75 -0.53 -5.42
N PRO A 75 -6.48 -0.56 -4.99
CA PRO A 75 -6.00 -1.51 -3.99
C PRO A 75 -6.65 -1.23 -2.62
N ILE A 76 -7.19 -2.27 -2.00
CA ILE A 76 -7.77 -2.19 -0.64
C ILE A 76 -7.10 -3.19 0.29
N LEU A 77 -7.04 -2.86 1.58
CA LEU A 77 -6.47 -3.72 2.60
C LEU A 77 -7.55 -4.57 3.26
N LEU A 78 -7.60 -5.85 2.90
CA LEU A 78 -8.52 -6.81 3.49
C LEU A 78 -7.93 -7.38 4.78
N TYR A 79 -8.72 -7.37 5.87
CA TYR A 79 -8.27 -7.91 7.14
C TYR A 79 -7.90 -9.41 7.03
N ASN A 80 -8.73 -10.22 6.37
CA ASN A 80 -8.41 -11.62 6.06
C ASN A 80 -9.07 -12.07 4.73
N SER A 81 -8.89 -13.33 4.34
CA SER A 81 -9.40 -13.88 3.06
C SER A 81 -10.93 -13.96 2.96
N ARG A 82 -11.64 -13.87 4.08
CA ARG A 82 -13.11 -13.84 4.13
C ARG A 82 -13.66 -12.42 4.15
N SER A 83 -12.80 -11.41 4.28
CA SER A 83 -13.20 -10.00 4.25
C SER A 83 -13.57 -9.60 2.82
N THR A 84 -14.73 -8.96 2.67
CA THR A 84 -15.24 -8.45 1.39
C THR A 84 -15.00 -6.95 1.20
N GLY A 85 -14.51 -6.26 2.23
CA GLY A 85 -14.21 -4.84 2.23
C GLY A 85 -13.03 -4.50 3.14
N GLY A 86 -12.53 -3.28 2.98
CA GLY A 86 -11.38 -2.77 3.72
C GLY A 86 -11.02 -1.35 3.28
N GLY A 87 -10.12 -0.71 4.02
CA GLY A 87 -9.64 0.63 3.70
C GLY A 87 -8.85 0.66 2.40
N ALA A 88 -8.94 1.77 1.67
CA ALA A 88 -8.05 2.04 0.55
C ALA A 88 -6.60 2.07 1.04
N ILE A 89 -5.70 1.44 0.28
CA ILE A 89 -4.27 1.47 0.59
C ILE A 89 -3.74 2.86 0.22
N LEU A 90 -3.11 3.55 1.17
CA LEU A 90 -2.42 4.83 0.97
C LEU A 90 -1.09 4.61 0.24
N ASP A 91 -1.19 4.09 -0.97
CA ASP A 91 -0.10 3.60 -1.81
C ASP A 91 1.05 4.63 -2.00
N HIS A 92 0.76 5.92 -1.99
CA HIS A 92 1.71 7.02 -2.09
C HIS A 92 2.37 7.42 -0.75
N CYS A 93 1.99 6.77 0.35
CA CYS A 93 2.53 6.99 1.70
C CYS A 93 3.29 5.76 2.25
N ILE A 94 3.59 4.76 1.42
CA ILE A 94 4.32 3.55 1.87
C ILE A 94 5.78 3.91 2.19
N VAL A 95 6.20 3.73 3.43
CA VAL A 95 7.63 3.83 3.80
C VAL A 95 8.27 2.47 4.12
N LYS A 96 7.47 1.44 4.44
CA LYS A 96 7.95 0.07 4.63
C LYS A 96 6.82 -0.95 4.45
N ILE A 97 7.15 -2.14 3.99
CA ILE A 97 6.26 -3.30 3.90
C ILE A 97 7.00 -4.52 4.46
N THR A 98 6.35 -5.24 5.38
CA THR A 98 6.87 -6.52 5.89
C THR A 98 5.86 -7.65 5.72
N LYS A 99 6.33 -8.89 5.57
CA LYS A 99 5.45 -10.06 5.73
C LYS A 99 5.05 -10.18 7.20
N THR A 100 3.77 -10.41 7.46
CA THR A 100 3.33 -10.64 8.85
C THR A 100 3.86 -11.97 9.41
N ASN A 101 4.10 -12.95 8.53
CA ASN A 101 4.72 -14.21 8.91
C ASN A 101 6.24 -14.10 8.73
N GLY A 102 6.99 -14.22 9.82
CA GLY A 102 8.45 -14.18 9.83
C GLY A 102 9.10 -12.79 9.76
N GLY A 103 8.33 -11.71 9.60
CA GLY A 103 8.84 -10.33 9.68
C GLY A 103 9.72 -9.87 8.50
N TYR A 104 9.85 -10.69 7.45
CA TYR A 104 10.67 -10.37 6.28
C TYR A 104 10.28 -9.04 5.64
N VAL A 105 11.27 -8.17 5.44
CA VAL A 105 11.10 -6.87 4.78
C VAL A 105 10.97 -7.10 3.28
N LEU A 106 9.86 -6.63 2.70
CA LEU A 106 9.60 -6.66 1.26
C LEU A 106 9.99 -5.34 0.59
N TYR A 107 9.87 -4.25 1.34
CA TYR A 107 10.25 -2.92 0.94
C TYR A 107 10.57 -2.10 2.18
N GLU A 108 11.59 -1.25 2.09
CA GLU A 108 11.92 -0.25 3.08
C GLU A 108 12.46 0.98 2.37
N HIS A 109 11.96 2.15 2.75
CA HIS A 109 12.48 3.41 2.26
C HIS A 109 13.96 3.55 2.70
N PRO A 110 14.88 4.03 1.85
CA PRO A 110 16.31 4.08 2.18
C PRO A 110 16.64 4.84 3.47
N ASN A 111 15.85 5.86 3.78
CA ASN A 111 15.98 6.69 5.00
C ASN A 111 14.89 6.36 6.04
N TYR A 112 14.38 5.12 6.06
CA TYR A 112 13.33 4.74 6.99
C TYR A 112 13.75 4.99 8.45
N HIS A 113 12.91 5.71 9.17
CA HIS A 113 13.12 5.97 10.60
C HIS A 113 11.80 6.16 11.34
N ILE A 114 11.79 5.74 12.59
CA ILE A 114 10.67 5.96 13.52
C ILE A 114 11.00 7.21 14.34
N LYS A 115 10.04 8.14 14.46
CA LYS A 115 10.19 9.27 15.37
C LYS A 115 10.29 8.73 16.79
N LYS A 116 11.46 8.89 17.43
CA LYS A 116 11.61 8.59 18.85
C LYS A 116 10.68 9.51 19.63
N VAL A 117 9.70 8.94 20.32
CA VAL A 117 8.94 9.68 21.32
C VAL A 117 9.93 9.95 22.46
N ARG A 118 10.22 11.23 22.73
CA ARG A 118 10.95 11.61 23.94
C ARG A 118 10.04 11.28 25.11
N THR A 119 10.34 10.24 25.86
CA THR A 119 9.77 10.05 27.20
C THR A 119 10.25 11.23 28.05
N GLN A 120 9.32 12.05 28.53
CA GLN A 120 9.58 13.02 29.58
C GLN A 120 9.54 12.31 30.93
#